data_AF-N6WWN0-F1
#
_entry.id   AF-N6WWN0-F1
#
_cell.length_a   1.000
_cell.length_b   1.000
_cell.length_c   1.000
_cell.angle_alpha   90.00
_cell.angle_beta   90.00
_cell.angle_gamma   90.00
#
_symmetry.space_group_name_H-M   'P 1'
#
loop_
_entity.id
_entity.type
_entity.pdbx_description
1 polymer ?
#
loop_
_entity_poly.entity_id
_entity_poly.type
_entity_poly.pdbx_seq_one_letter_code
_entity_poly.pdbx_strand_id
1 'polypeptide(L)'
;MQMKTTQKHLISFGQRPTELTLMPDFRVVWCEYLVGASGIYLWLEQSPIDPDHAITGHFLVARPGQSVPDDYGYVDSAVDPYGCRAHLVFQLPLEENVEPASPRYPVFSETPLGRIPKPGPLMAMPGMMNRPQTG
;
A
#
# COMPACT_ATOMS: atom_id res chain seq x y z
N MET A 1 -33.79 -14.99 8.75
CA MET A 1 -32.93 -15.17 7.55
C MET A 1 -32.15 -13.90 7.37
N GLN A 2 -30.83 -13.96 7.27
CA GLN A 2 -30.03 -12.80 6.90
C GLN A 2 -29.99 -12.74 5.37
N MET A 3 -30.44 -11.62 4.81
CA MET A 3 -30.49 -11.41 3.36
C MET A 3 -29.15 -10.84 2.89
N LYS A 4 -28.68 -11.31 1.73
CA LYS A 4 -27.50 -10.77 1.07
C LYS A 4 -27.85 -10.21 -0.30
N THR A 5 -27.08 -9.23 -0.74
CA THR A 5 -27.23 -8.57 -2.04
C THR A 5 -25.94 -8.73 -2.83
N THR A 6 -26.06 -9.07 -4.11
CA THR A 6 -24.94 -9.05 -5.04
C THR A 6 -24.85 -7.66 -5.69
N GLN A 7 -23.68 -7.04 -5.62
CA GLN A 7 -23.40 -5.74 -6.20
C GLN A 7 -22.22 -5.83 -7.17
N LYS A 8 -22.22 -4.95 -8.16
CA LYS A 8 -21.20 -4.89 -9.21
C LYS A 8 -20.49 -3.55 -9.16
N HIS A 9 -19.17 -3.57 -9.10
CA HIS A 9 -18.32 -2.38 -9.01
C HIS A 9 -17.26 -2.39 -10.10
N LEU A 10 -16.98 -1.23 -10.70
CA LEU A 10 -15.90 -1.07 -11.66
C LEU A 10 -14.59 -0.80 -10.91
N ILE A 11 -13.62 -1.69 -11.04
CA ILE A 11 -12.25 -1.45 -10.57
C ILE A 11 -11.44 -0.97 -11.77
N SER A 12 -11.02 0.29 -11.72
CA SER A 12 -10.31 0.91 -12.83
C SER A 12 -8.87 0.38 -12.95
N PHE A 13 -8.40 0.20 -14.17
CA PHE A 13 -6.99 0.02 -14.46
C PHE A 13 -6.22 1.28 -14.08
N GLY A 14 -5.11 1.11 -13.37
CA GLY A 14 -4.27 2.22 -12.96
C GLY A 14 -3.38 1.85 -11.79
N GLN A 15 -2.69 2.86 -11.26
CA GLN A 15 -1.88 2.72 -10.05
C GLN A 15 -2.63 3.14 -8.78
N ARG A 16 -3.83 3.74 -8.91
CA ARG A 16 -4.63 4.16 -7.76
C ARG A 16 -5.65 3.07 -7.41
N PRO A 17 -5.70 2.62 -6.15
CA PRO A 17 -6.75 1.71 -5.70
C PRO A 17 -8.15 2.33 -5.86
N THR A 18 -9.12 1.47 -6.16
CA THR A 18 -10.54 1.81 -6.12
C THR A 18 -11.06 1.57 -4.71
N GLU A 19 -11.64 2.59 -4.10
CA GLU A 19 -12.23 2.52 -2.77
C GLU A 19 -13.70 2.09 -2.86
N LEU A 20 -14.11 1.13 -2.04
CA LEU A 20 -15.48 0.65 -1.94
C LEU A 20 -15.93 0.68 -0.47
N THR A 21 -17.15 1.16 -0.23
CA THR A 21 -17.83 1.02 1.06
C THR A 21 -18.49 -0.36 1.12
N LEU A 22 -18.05 -1.19 2.06
CA LEU A 22 -18.41 -2.60 2.16
C LEU A 22 -18.86 -2.95 3.58
N MET A 23 -19.72 -3.95 3.72
CA MET A 23 -19.97 -4.55 5.03
C MET A 23 -18.83 -5.51 5.38
N PRO A 24 -18.49 -5.72 6.68
CA PRO A 24 -17.44 -6.65 7.07
C PRO A 24 -17.67 -8.11 6.63
N ASP A 25 -18.91 -8.47 6.29
CA ASP A 25 -19.30 -9.80 5.81
C ASP A 25 -19.21 -9.96 4.28
N PHE A 26 -18.64 -8.98 3.58
CA PHE A 26 -18.54 -9.01 2.12
C PHE A 26 -17.70 -10.19 1.64
N ARG A 27 -18.03 -10.66 0.45
CA ARG A 27 -17.27 -11.68 -0.27
C ARG A 27 -17.22 -11.33 -1.74
N VAL A 28 -16.02 -11.34 -2.32
CA VAL A 28 -15.87 -11.30 -3.77
C VAL A 28 -16.33 -12.64 -4.35
N VAL A 29 -17.24 -12.59 -5.31
CA VAL A 29 -17.83 -13.79 -5.92
C VAL A 29 -17.35 -14.03 -7.34
N TRP A 30 -17.00 -12.98 -8.09
CA TRP A 30 -16.56 -13.11 -9.49
C TRP A 30 -15.88 -11.84 -9.99
N CYS A 31 -14.88 -11.99 -10.87
CA CYS A 31 -14.32 -10.91 -11.66
C CYS A 31 -14.57 -11.09 -13.16
N GLU A 32 -14.95 -10.01 -13.83
CA GLU A 32 -15.24 -9.99 -15.26
C GLU A 32 -14.41 -8.91 -15.96
N TYR A 33 -13.71 -9.27 -17.04
CA TYR A 33 -13.01 -8.30 -17.86
C TYR A 33 -14.00 -7.48 -18.70
N LEU A 34 -13.86 -6.16 -18.68
CA LEU A 34 -14.75 -5.28 -19.43
C LEU A 34 -14.12 -4.82 -20.74
N VAL A 35 -14.68 -5.29 -21.84
CA VAL A 35 -14.21 -4.99 -23.20
C VAL A 35 -14.47 -3.51 -23.51
N GLY A 36 -13.41 -2.78 -23.84
CA GLY A 36 -13.49 -1.36 -24.21
C GLY A 36 -13.60 -0.38 -23.03
N ALA A 37 -13.64 -0.87 -21.79
CA ALA A 37 -13.51 -0.03 -20.62
C ALA A 37 -12.09 -0.08 -20.05
N SER A 38 -11.74 0.95 -19.29
CA SER A 38 -10.47 1.04 -18.60
C SER A 38 -10.49 0.28 -17.26
N GLY A 39 -11.05 -0.94 -17.19
CA GLY A 39 -11.12 -1.68 -15.92
C GLY A 39 -11.74 -3.07 -16.00
N ILE A 40 -12.05 -3.62 -14.83
CA ILE A 40 -12.75 -4.89 -14.62
C ILE A 40 -13.99 -4.68 -13.76
N TYR A 41 -14.99 -5.54 -13.88
CA TYR A 41 -16.06 -5.61 -12.90
C TYR A 41 -15.71 -6.59 -11.78
N LEU A 42 -15.83 -6.11 -10.55
CA LEU A 42 -15.80 -6.88 -9.32
C LEU A 42 -17.23 -7.10 -8.85
N TRP A 43 -17.63 -8.37 -8.77
CA TRP A 43 -18.91 -8.77 -8.21
C TRP A 43 -18.70 -9.19 -6.76
N LEU A 44 -19.48 -8.61 -5.86
CA LEU A 44 -19.42 -8.89 -4.43
C LEU A 44 -20.79 -9.21 -3.86
N GLU A 45 -20.82 -10.06 -2.86
CA GLU A 45 -21.99 -10.43 -2.09
C GLU A 45 -21.81 -9.93 -0.66
N GLN A 46 -22.77 -9.20 -0.11
CA GLN A 46 -22.73 -8.69 1.26
C GLN A 46 -24.12 -8.45 1.84
N SER A 47 -24.21 -8.27 3.16
CA SER A 47 -25.43 -7.74 3.79
C SER A 47 -25.74 -6.33 3.24
N PRO A 48 -27.00 -5.85 3.33
CA PRO A 48 -27.33 -4.47 2.99
C PRO A 48 -26.40 -3.49 3.71
N ILE A 49 -25.97 -2.45 3.00
CA ILE A 49 -25.06 -1.44 3.57
C ILE A 49 -25.73 -0.76 4.77
N ASP A 50 -25.05 -0.82 5.90
CA ASP A 50 -25.30 -0.02 7.09
C ASP A 50 -24.08 0.90 7.31
N PRO A 51 -24.23 2.23 7.14
CA PRO A 51 -23.13 3.18 7.29
C PRO A 51 -22.40 3.11 8.63
N ASP A 52 -23.08 2.72 9.72
CA ASP A 52 -22.50 2.66 11.06
C ASP A 52 -21.54 1.47 11.23
N HIS A 53 -21.65 0.46 10.36
CA HIS A 53 -20.87 -0.78 10.41
C HIS A 53 -20.01 -0.99 9.16
N ALA A 54 -20.14 -0.14 8.15
CA ALA A 54 -19.42 -0.28 6.90
C ALA A 54 -17.91 0.02 7.08
N ILE A 55 -17.10 -0.70 6.33
CA ILE A 55 -15.66 -0.54 6.22
C ILE A 55 -15.31 -0.01 4.83
N THR A 56 -14.15 0.62 4.70
CA THR A 56 -13.58 0.98 3.39
C THR A 56 -12.62 -0.11 2.94
N GLY A 57 -12.93 -0.77 1.83
CA GLY A 57 -12.03 -1.70 1.17
C GLY A 57 -11.37 -1.07 -0.06
N HIS A 58 -10.09 -1.37 -0.28
CA HIS A 58 -9.33 -0.85 -1.41
C HIS A 58 -8.94 -1.99 -2.36
N PHE A 59 -9.21 -1.80 -3.65
CA PHE A 59 -8.94 -2.82 -4.68
C PHE A 59 -8.08 -2.26 -5.80
N LEU A 60 -7.12 -3.05 -6.28
CA LEU A 60 -6.23 -2.70 -7.37
C LEU A 60 -6.26 -3.78 -8.45
N VAL A 61 -6.15 -3.37 -9.70
CA VAL A 61 -5.87 -4.28 -10.82
C VAL A 61 -4.42 -4.16 -11.25
N ALA A 62 -3.68 -5.27 -11.16
CA ALA A 62 -2.33 -5.37 -11.69
C ALA A 62 -2.33 -6.07 -13.06
N ARG A 63 -1.53 -5.55 -13.98
CA ARG A 63 -1.29 -6.20 -15.28
C ARG A 63 -0.20 -7.27 -15.15
N PRO A 64 -0.16 -8.28 -16.03
CA PRO A 64 0.95 -9.22 -16.08
C PRO A 64 2.31 -8.50 -16.15
N GLY A 65 3.25 -8.88 -15.28
CA GLY A 65 4.58 -8.29 -15.19
C GLY A 65 4.68 -7.00 -14.35
N GLN A 66 3.57 -6.51 -13.80
CA GLN A 66 3.57 -5.40 -12.85
C GLN A 66 3.87 -5.90 -11.43
N SER A 67 4.84 -5.27 -10.75
CA SER A 67 5.11 -5.54 -9.33
C SER A 67 3.96 -5.04 -8.45
N VAL A 68 3.64 -5.84 -7.44
CA VAL A 68 2.64 -5.52 -6.40
C VAL A 68 3.31 -5.77 -5.04
N PRO A 69 3.03 -4.96 -4.01
CA PRO A 69 3.52 -5.20 -2.65
C PRO A 69 3.09 -6.57 -2.10
N ASP A 70 3.93 -7.15 -1.24
CA ASP A 70 3.72 -8.49 -0.67
C ASP A 70 2.55 -8.56 0.31
N ASP A 71 2.14 -7.42 0.87
CA ASP A 71 1.02 -7.30 1.81
C ASP A 71 -0.35 -7.22 1.11
N TYR A 72 -0.39 -7.16 -0.22
CA TYR A 72 -1.63 -7.15 -0.97
C TYR A 72 -2.20 -8.57 -1.10
N GLY A 73 -3.46 -8.73 -0.70
CA GLY A 73 -4.17 -10.00 -0.82
C GLY A 73 -4.66 -10.23 -2.24
N TYR A 74 -4.24 -11.33 -2.87
CA TYR A 74 -4.80 -11.76 -4.15
C TYR A 74 -6.28 -12.14 -4.00
N VAL A 75 -7.13 -11.63 -4.88
CA VAL A 75 -8.58 -11.85 -4.87
C VAL A 75 -8.99 -12.83 -5.95
N ASP A 76 -8.76 -12.46 -7.22
CA ASP A 76 -9.17 -13.24 -8.39
C ASP A 76 -8.45 -12.69 -9.65
N SER A 77 -8.74 -13.28 -10.80
CA SER A 77 -8.23 -12.84 -12.10
C SER A 77 -9.34 -12.65 -13.12
N ALA A 78 -9.24 -11.60 -13.93
CA ALA A 78 -10.14 -11.33 -15.05
C ALA A 78 -9.40 -11.55 -16.37
N VAL A 79 -9.82 -12.55 -17.13
CA VAL A 79 -9.20 -12.89 -18.42
C VAL A 79 -9.74 -11.98 -19.53
N ASP A 80 -8.84 -11.30 -20.24
CA ASP A 80 -9.15 -10.60 -21.48
C ASP A 80 -9.35 -11.63 -22.61
N PRO A 81 -10.58 -11.77 -23.15
CA PRO A 81 -10.87 -12.77 -24.18
C PRO A 81 -10.20 -12.46 -25.53
N TYR A 82 -9.70 -11.24 -25.73
CA TYR A 82 -9.04 -10.83 -26.99
C TYR A 82 -7.52 -10.80 -26.88
N GLY A 83 -7.00 -10.42 -25.72
CA GLY A 83 -5.58 -10.19 -25.50
C GLY A 83 -4.79 -11.41 -24.99
N CYS A 84 -5.45 -12.52 -24.66
CA CYS A 84 -4.84 -13.68 -23.98
C CYS A 84 -4.07 -13.28 -22.71
N ARG A 85 -4.57 -12.28 -21.97
CA ARG A 85 -3.94 -11.75 -20.75
C ARG A 85 -4.92 -11.82 -19.59
N ALA A 86 -4.44 -12.31 -18.44
CA ALA A 86 -5.20 -12.25 -17.20
C ALA A 86 -4.79 -10.99 -16.43
N HIS A 87 -5.76 -10.19 -16.02
CA HIS A 87 -5.57 -9.08 -15.10
C HIS A 87 -5.80 -9.59 -13.68
N LEU A 88 -4.88 -9.30 -12.77
CA LEU A 88 -4.94 -9.80 -11.41
C LEU A 88 -5.55 -8.74 -10.50
N VAL A 89 -6.48 -9.16 -9.64
CA VAL A 89 -7.18 -8.29 -8.70
C VAL A 89 -6.60 -8.52 -7.33
N PHE A 90 -6.27 -7.42 -6.66
CA PHE A 90 -5.74 -7.42 -5.32
C PHE A 90 -6.62 -6.58 -4.41
N GLN A 91 -6.80 -7.03 -3.18
CA GLN A 91 -7.30 -6.25 -2.07
C GLN A 91 -6.11 -5.77 -1.26
N LEU A 92 -6.08 -4.48 -0.96
CA LEU A 92 -5.06 -3.90 -0.10
C LEU A 92 -5.40 -4.19 1.37
N PRO A 93 -4.40 -4.25 2.26
CA PRO A 93 -4.67 -4.31 3.69
C PRO A 93 -5.61 -3.16 4.06
N LEU A 94 -6.64 -3.47 4.87
CA LEU A 94 -7.45 -2.42 5.46
C LEU A 94 -6.49 -1.52 6.23
N GLU A 95 -6.55 -0.21 6.02
CA GLU A 95 -5.89 0.73 6.92
C GLU A 95 -6.59 0.58 8.27
N GLU A 96 -6.12 -0.36 9.09
CA GLU A 96 -6.34 -0.28 10.52
C GLU A 96 -5.84 1.10 10.91
N ASN A 97 -6.69 1.89 11.57
CA ASN A 97 -6.27 3.13 12.22
C ASN A 97 -5.10 2.77 13.13
N VAL A 98 -3.87 2.87 12.61
CA VAL A 98 -2.67 2.81 13.39
C VAL A 98 -2.77 4.08 14.21
N GLU A 99 -3.28 3.95 15.45
CA GLU A 99 -3.01 4.96 16.46
C GLU A 99 -1.52 5.24 16.34
N PRO A 100 -1.12 6.50 16.07
CA PRO A 100 0.26 6.81 15.78
C PRO A 100 1.06 6.25 16.93
N ALA A 101 1.87 5.22 16.66
CA ALA A 101 2.71 4.59 17.66
C ALA A 101 3.46 5.73 18.32
N SER A 102 3.06 6.07 19.55
CA SER A 102 3.68 7.17 20.28
C SER A 102 5.17 6.91 20.21
N PRO A 103 5.97 7.82 19.60
CA PRO A 103 7.39 7.61 19.58
C PRO A 103 7.82 7.55 21.03
N ARG A 104 8.20 6.34 21.48
CA ARG A 104 8.91 6.14 22.74
C ARG A 104 10.27 6.80 22.55
N TYR A 105 10.32 8.12 22.67
CA TYR A 105 11.57 8.80 22.87
C TYR A 105 12.12 8.31 24.21
N PRO A 106 13.41 7.94 24.29
CA PRO A 106 14.03 7.74 25.58
C PRO A 106 13.94 9.08 26.32
N VAL A 107 13.31 9.06 27.50
CA VAL A 107 13.33 10.17 28.45
C VAL A 107 14.79 10.32 28.88
N PHE A 108 15.51 11.28 28.31
CA PHE A 108 16.76 11.73 28.87
C PHE A 108 16.43 12.50 30.14
N SER A 109 16.68 11.86 31.28
CA SER A 109 16.66 12.52 32.57
C SER A 109 17.74 13.58 32.57
N GLU A 110 17.33 14.85 32.66
CA GLU A 110 18.24 15.97 32.83
C GLU A 110 19.10 15.76 34.08
N THR A 111 20.41 15.70 33.90
CA THR A 111 21.37 15.83 35.00
C THR A 111 21.91 17.27 34.99
N PRO A 112 21.99 17.95 36.15
CA PRO A 112 22.29 19.36 36.19
C PRO A 112 23.80 19.62 35.98
N LEU A 113 24.09 20.60 35.09
CA LEU A 113 25.31 21.41 34.94
C LEU A 113 26.61 20.91 35.61
N GLY A 114 27.57 20.45 34.81
CA GLY A 114 28.95 20.28 35.27
C GLY A 114 29.96 19.84 34.20
N ARG A 115 30.73 20.82 33.69
CA ARG A 115 32.01 20.71 32.93
C ARG A 115 31.96 20.30 31.46
N ILE A 116 32.25 21.29 30.61
CA ILE A 116 32.68 21.13 29.22
C ILE A 116 34.12 20.57 29.21
N PRO A 117 34.44 19.44 28.54
CA PRO A 117 35.82 19.06 28.29
C PRO A 117 36.38 19.85 27.11
N LYS A 118 37.58 20.44 27.29
CA LYS A 118 38.33 21.13 26.23
C LYS A 118 38.78 20.12 25.16
N PRO A 119 38.80 20.47 23.86
CA PRO A 119 39.38 19.62 22.83
C PRO A 119 40.91 19.57 22.98
N GLY A 120 41.46 18.35 22.97
CA GLY A 120 42.92 18.09 22.93
C GLY A 120 43.52 18.34 21.53
N PRO A 121 44.85 18.39 21.40
CA PRO A 121 45.51 18.88 20.20
C PRO A 121 45.43 17.90 19.03
N LEU A 122 45.17 18.44 17.84
CA LEU A 122 45.11 17.71 16.57
C LEU A 122 46.52 17.24 16.18
N MET A 123 46.78 15.93 16.19
CA MET A 123 47.99 15.35 15.62
C MET A 123 47.94 15.49 14.09
N ALA A 124 48.83 16.31 13.52
CA ALA A 124 49.06 16.36 12.09
C ALA A 124 49.80 15.09 11.64
N MET A 125 49.26 14.35 10.68
CA MET A 125 49.99 13.31 9.96
C MET A 125 50.30 13.77 8.52
N PRO A 126 51.47 13.42 7.96
CA PRO A 126 52.05 14.12 6.81
C PRO A 126 51.76 13.42 5.47
N GLY A 127 51.43 14.26 4.48
CA GLY A 127 51.95 14.27 3.10
C GLY A 127 51.99 13.00 2.24
N MET A 128 51.31 13.06 1.09
CA MET A 128 51.73 12.67 -0.27
C MET A 128 50.44 12.65 -1.13
N MET A 129 50.32 13.21 -2.34
CA MET A 129 51.26 13.28 -3.44
C MET A 129 50.74 14.32 -4.44
N ASN A 130 51.58 15.28 -4.85
CA ASN A 130 51.33 16.10 -6.03
C ASN A 130 52.10 15.50 -7.21
N ARG A 131 51.45 15.28 -8.35
CA ARG A 131 52.07 15.53 -9.66
C ARG A 131 51.06 16.00 -10.70
N PRO A 132 51.51 16.84 -11.66
CA PRO A 132 50.65 17.76 -12.42
C PRO A 132 50.44 17.31 -13.86
N GLN A 133 49.39 17.83 -14.52
CA GLN A 133 49.34 18.26 -15.93
C GLN A 133 48.21 19.31 -16.00
N THR A 134 48.47 20.57 -16.40
CA THR A 134 48.55 21.02 -17.79
C THR A 134 49.33 22.33 -17.92
N GLY A 135 50.06 22.50 -19.04
CA GLY A 135 50.65 23.76 -19.49
C GLY A 135 52.15 23.70 -19.71
#